data_AF-A0A660QUB1-F1
#
_entry.id   AF-A0A660QUB1-F1
#
_cell.length_a   1.000
_cell.length_b   1.000
_cell.length_c   1.000
_cell.angle_alpha   90.00
_cell.angle_beta   90.00
_cell.angle_gamma   90.00
#
_symmetry.space_group_name_H-M   'P 1'
#
loop_
_entity.id
_entity.type
_entity.pdbx_description
1 polymer ?
#
loop_
_entity_poly.entity_id
_entity_poly.type
_entity_poly.pdbx_seq_one_letter_code
_entity_poly.pdbx_strand_id
1 'polypeptide(L)'
;MPSKQKIIQLIEWAKSRGYSANEILDLVENVHGSQARHTAEIILGAQKKVERHNSESTNPEVKKTEVQSNQYLNNAEKKPTSKTNKIAIAVSSIIFLTIIVSCGIMMCSPEKPKTIKEELTPELALVIAREKVRDQLLTPSSAEFSNETVYRFTDNERRFRVIGNVDSQNVFGAMLRKTFVIDLEYVGPTSKKISDSKYYSGNWKVHALSIE
;
A
#
# COMPACT_ATOMS: atom_id res chain seq x y z
N MET A 1 -0.69 -6.69 13.57
CA MET A 1 -1.81 -5.98 12.93
C MET A 1 -1.25 -4.93 11.96
N PRO A 2 -1.78 -4.83 10.74
CA PRO A 2 -1.37 -3.79 9.81
C PRO A 2 -1.82 -2.42 10.33
N SER A 3 -0.99 -1.40 10.14
CA SER A 3 -1.37 -0.02 10.46
C SER A 3 -2.54 0.42 9.57
N LYS A 4 -3.48 1.20 10.12
CA LYS A 4 -4.62 1.77 9.38
C LYS A 4 -4.22 2.44 8.05
N GLN A 5 -3.07 3.12 8.01
CA GLN A 5 -2.55 3.76 6.79
C GLN A 5 -2.25 2.79 5.65
N LYS A 6 -1.73 1.58 5.96
CA LYS A 6 -1.44 0.55 4.94
C LYS A 6 -2.71 0.02 4.30
N ILE A 7 -3.77 -0.17 5.10
CA ILE A 7 -5.09 -0.59 4.61
C ILE A 7 -5.69 0.50 3.70
N ILE A 8 -5.57 1.77 4.07
CA ILE A 8 -6.05 2.89 3.23
C ILE A 8 -5.32 2.93 1.88
N GLN A 9 -3.98 2.82 1.89
CA GLN A 9 -3.19 2.82 0.65
C GLN A 9 -3.56 1.66 -0.29
N LEU A 10 -3.79 0.46 0.26
CA LEU A 10 -4.21 -0.70 -0.52
C LEU A 10 -5.59 -0.50 -1.14
N ILE A 11 -6.54 0.06 -0.37
CA ILE A 11 -7.89 0.40 -0.86
C ILE A 11 -7.83 1.43 -2.00
N GLU A 12 -7.04 2.50 -1.83
CA GLU A 12 -6.88 3.54 -2.86
C GLU A 12 -6.25 3.01 -4.13
N TRP A 13 -5.19 2.21 -4.00
CA TRP A 13 -4.55 1.54 -5.14
C TRP A 13 -5.53 0.64 -5.89
N ALA A 14 -6.28 -0.21 -5.18
CA ALA A 14 -7.24 -1.12 -5.80
C ALA A 14 -8.40 -0.37 -6.48
N LYS A 15 -8.93 0.69 -5.85
CA LYS A 15 -9.91 1.58 -6.47
C LYS A 15 -9.41 2.21 -7.76
N SER A 16 -8.15 2.68 -7.78
CA SER A 16 -7.54 3.27 -8.98
C SER A 16 -7.44 2.30 -10.16
N ARG A 17 -7.48 0.99 -9.87
CA ARG A 17 -7.44 -0.10 -10.85
C ARG A 17 -8.83 -0.63 -11.22
N GLY A 18 -9.90 -0.04 -10.69
CA GLY A 18 -11.27 -0.41 -11.03
C GLY A 18 -11.83 -1.62 -10.26
N TYR A 19 -11.20 -2.02 -9.16
CA TYR A 19 -11.71 -3.11 -8.32
C TYR A 19 -13.02 -2.70 -7.63
N SER A 20 -13.97 -3.63 -7.58
CA SER A 20 -15.22 -3.47 -6.82
C SER A 20 -14.99 -3.54 -5.32
N ALA A 21 -15.96 -3.07 -4.54
CA ALA A 21 -15.86 -3.06 -3.08
C ALA A 21 -15.61 -4.46 -2.49
N ASN A 22 -16.23 -5.50 -3.03
CA ASN A 22 -16.06 -6.87 -2.55
C ASN A 22 -14.67 -7.42 -2.88
N GLU A 23 -14.16 -7.18 -4.09
CA GLU A 23 -12.81 -7.61 -4.48
C GLU A 23 -11.73 -6.90 -3.65
N ILE A 24 -11.96 -5.63 -3.27
CA ILE A 24 -11.08 -4.91 -2.36
C ILE A 24 -11.07 -5.57 -0.97
N LEU A 25 -12.23 -5.99 -0.45
CA LEU A 25 -12.31 -6.67 0.85
C LEU A 25 -11.57 -8.00 0.84
N ASP A 26 -11.75 -8.81 -0.21
CA ASP A 26 -11.07 -10.09 -0.36
C ASP A 26 -9.56 -9.90 -0.54
N LEU A 27 -9.14 -8.85 -1.26
CA LEU A 27 -7.73 -8.47 -1.37
C LEU A 27 -7.13 -8.07 -0.02
N VAL A 28 -7.85 -7.25 0.77
CA VAL A 28 -7.39 -6.84 2.10
C VAL A 28 -7.30 -8.04 3.05
N GLU A 29 -8.28 -8.94 3.01
CA GLU A 29 -8.27 -10.16 3.82
C GLU A 29 -7.10 -11.08 3.45
N ASN A 30 -6.84 -11.28 2.16
CA ASN A 30 -5.72 -12.08 1.68
C ASN A 30 -4.35 -11.49 2.05
N VAL A 31 -4.21 -10.16 2.02
CA VAL A 31 -2.92 -9.50 2.28
C VAL A 31 -2.67 -9.27 3.78
N HIS A 32 -3.72 -9.03 4.55
CA HIS A 32 -3.62 -8.51 5.92
C HIS A 32 -4.41 -9.30 6.98
N GLY A 33 -5.14 -10.34 6.57
CA GLY A 33 -5.94 -11.20 7.44
C GLY A 33 -7.35 -10.67 7.72
N SER A 34 -8.19 -11.52 8.31
CA SER A 34 -9.62 -11.26 8.55
C SER A 34 -9.91 -10.01 9.40
N GLN A 35 -9.05 -9.66 10.35
CA GLN A 35 -9.21 -8.42 11.13
C GLN A 35 -9.07 -7.14 10.30
N ALA A 36 -8.26 -7.19 9.24
CA ALA A 36 -8.09 -6.06 8.34
C ALA A 36 -9.33 -5.85 7.45
N ARG A 37 -10.05 -6.95 7.12
CA ARG A 37 -11.32 -6.89 6.38
C ARG A 37 -12.33 -5.99 7.08
N HIS A 38 -12.53 -6.18 8.39
CA HIS A 38 -13.47 -5.36 9.16
C HIS A 38 -13.10 -3.87 9.15
N THR A 39 -11.80 -3.56 9.22
CA THR A 39 -11.31 -2.17 9.11
C THR A 39 -11.60 -1.59 7.73
N ALA A 40 -11.41 -2.38 6.67
CA ALA A 40 -11.70 -1.97 5.30
C ALA A 40 -13.22 -1.78 5.06
N GLU A 41 -14.08 -2.62 5.63
CA GLU A 41 -15.54 -2.45 5.59
C GLU A 41 -15.97 -1.10 6.18
N ILE A 42 -15.43 -0.74 7.35
CA ILE A 42 -15.71 0.55 7.99
C ILE A 42 -15.27 1.73 7.09
N ILE A 43 -14.07 1.63 6.50
CA ILE A 43 -13.52 2.68 5.63
C ILE A 43 -14.38 2.85 4.37
N LEU A 44 -14.69 1.76 3.67
CA LEU A 44 -15.51 1.78 2.45
C LEU A 44 -16.93 2.25 2.74
N GLY A 45 -17.51 1.84 3.87
CA GLY A 45 -18.83 2.29 4.33
C GLY A 45 -18.87 3.79 4.60
N ALA A 46 -17.84 4.33 5.25
CA ALA A 46 -17.71 5.77 5.50
C ALA A 46 -17.58 6.57 4.20
N GLN A 47 -16.76 6.11 3.25
CA GLN A 47 -16.59 6.78 1.94
C GLN A 47 -17.90 6.82 1.14
N LYS A 48 -18.64 5.70 1.08
CA LYS A 48 -19.94 5.64 0.40
C LYS A 48 -20.99 6.57 1.03
N LYS A 49 -20.88 6.86 2.34
CA LYS A 49 -21.76 7.83 3.01
C LYS A 49 -21.42 9.26 2.61
N VAL A 50 -20.14 9.59 2.51
CA VAL A 50 -19.67 10.91 2.04
C VAL A 50 -20.07 11.16 0.58
N GLU A 51 -19.92 10.17 -0.29
CA GLU A 51 -20.34 10.26 -1.70
C GLU A 51 -21.84 10.54 -1.84
N ARG A 52 -22.69 9.90 -1.02
CA ARG A 52 -24.14 10.14 -1.00
C ARG A 52 -24.49 11.57 -0.59
N HIS A 53 -23.88 12.09 0.47
CA HIS A 53 -24.10 13.48 0.89
C HIS A 53 -23.63 14.49 -0.17
N ASN A 54 -22.53 14.22 -0.86
CA ASN A 54 -22.04 15.10 -1.93
C ASN A 54 -22.96 15.07 -3.17
N SER A 55 -23.56 13.93 -3.49
CA SER A 55 -24.54 13.83 -4.61
C SER A 55 -25.88 14.50 -4.31
N GLU A 56 -26.27 14.61 -3.04
CA GLU A 56 -27.51 15.26 -2.61
C GLU A 56 -27.37 16.79 -2.53
N SER A 57 -26.14 17.30 -2.35
CA SER A 57 -25.83 18.73 -2.28
C SER A 57 -25.66 19.41 -3.65
N THR A 58 -25.83 18.70 -4.77
CA THR A 58 -25.73 19.27 -6.13
C THR A 58 -27.08 19.68 -6.72
N ASN A 59 -28.04 20.13 -5.90
CA ASN A 59 -29.15 20.96 -6.38
C ASN A 59 -28.68 22.43 -6.48
N PRO A 60 -28.64 23.06 -7.67
CA PRO A 60 -28.03 24.39 -7.85
C PRO A 60 -28.77 25.58 -7.22
N GLU A 61 -29.84 25.39 -6.44
CA GLU A 61 -30.70 26.50 -6.01
C GLU A 61 -30.41 27.09 -4.61
N VAL A 62 -29.38 26.64 -3.89
CA VAL A 62 -29.05 27.21 -2.57
C VAL A 62 -27.56 27.48 -2.43
N LYS A 63 -27.05 28.42 -3.24
CA LYS A 63 -25.78 29.10 -2.97
C LYS A 63 -26.02 30.58 -2.65
N LYS A 64 -26.50 30.84 -1.45
CA LYS A 64 -26.29 32.09 -0.72
C LYS A 64 -26.47 31.77 0.75
N THR A 65 -25.54 32.26 1.58
CA THR A 65 -25.53 32.18 3.04
C THR A 65 -24.77 30.99 3.63
N GLU A 66 -23.43 31.00 3.52
CA GLU A 66 -22.59 30.62 4.66
C GLU A 66 -21.17 31.18 4.48
N VAL A 67 -21.04 32.49 4.71
CA VAL A 67 -19.79 33.15 5.02
C VAL A 67 -20.06 33.90 6.31
N GLN A 68 -19.44 33.47 7.42
CA GLN A 68 -19.20 34.17 8.70
C GLN A 68 -19.53 33.30 9.93
N SER A 69 -18.62 32.40 10.32
CA SER A 69 -18.60 31.89 11.71
C SER A 69 -17.26 31.22 12.09
N ASN A 70 -16.11 31.81 11.74
CA ASN A 70 -14.81 31.34 12.25
C ASN A 70 -13.92 32.50 12.71
N GLN A 71 -14.49 33.40 13.51
CA GLN A 71 -13.75 34.56 14.01
C GLN A 71 -14.06 34.89 15.47
N TYR A 72 -14.28 33.90 16.33
CA TYR A 72 -14.31 34.10 17.78
C TYR A 72 -13.78 32.86 18.49
N LEU A 73 -12.48 32.79 18.74
CA LEU A 73 -11.84 32.06 19.86
C LEU A 73 -10.31 32.31 19.77
N ASN A 74 -9.90 33.56 19.96
CA ASN A 74 -8.52 33.93 20.26
C ASN A 74 -8.57 35.21 21.08
N ASN A 75 -8.42 35.06 22.41
CA ASN A 75 -8.19 36.04 23.48
C ASN A 75 -8.90 35.47 24.73
N ALA A 76 -8.32 35.31 25.91
CA ALA A 76 -7.11 35.87 26.49
C ALA A 76 -6.72 35.03 27.72
N GLU A 77 -5.42 34.76 27.90
CA GLU A 77 -4.87 34.50 29.24
C GLU A 77 -3.58 35.32 29.40
N LYS A 78 -3.67 36.36 30.22
CA LYS A 78 -2.51 37.14 30.68
C LYS A 78 -1.79 36.36 31.78
N LYS A 79 -0.55 35.95 31.52
CA LYS A 79 0.35 35.42 32.56
C LYS A 79 0.99 36.55 33.37
N PRO A 80 1.05 36.46 34.71
CA PRO A 80 1.75 37.42 35.55
C PRO A 80 3.26 37.29 35.39
N THR A 81 3.92 38.40 35.04
CA THR A 81 5.38 38.50 34.97
C THR A 81 5.97 38.60 36.37
N SER A 82 6.50 37.49 36.88
CA SER A 82 7.25 37.47 38.14
C SER A 82 8.69 37.92 37.90
N LYS A 83 9.19 38.79 38.77
CA LYS A 83 10.57 39.30 38.75
C LYS A 83 11.50 38.13 39.07
N THR A 84 12.34 37.76 38.11
CA THR A 84 13.27 36.63 38.22
C THR A 84 14.56 37.05 38.92
N ASN A 85 14.90 36.32 39.99
CA ASN A 85 16.20 36.40 40.64
C ASN A 85 17.23 35.74 39.72
N LYS A 86 18.13 36.55 39.12
CA LYS A 86 19.10 36.14 38.08
C LYS A 86 20.02 34.98 38.47
N ILE A 87 20.14 34.67 39.76
CA ILE A 87 21.00 33.61 40.30
C ILE A 87 20.34 32.22 40.16
N ALA A 88 19.01 32.11 40.21
CA ALA A 88 18.31 30.82 40.12
C ALA A 88 18.30 30.25 38.69
N ILE A 89 18.39 31.11 37.67
CA ILE A 89 18.38 30.71 36.25
C ILE A 89 19.71 30.06 35.84
N ALA A 90 20.83 30.50 36.42
CA ALA A 90 22.15 29.95 36.11
C ALA A 90 22.27 28.48 36.56
N VAL A 91 21.77 28.14 37.75
CA VAL A 91 21.89 26.77 38.30
C VAL A 91 20.95 25.77 37.59
N SER A 92 19.73 26.18 37.21
CA SER A 92 18.83 25.26 36.50
C SER A 92 19.29 24.94 35.07
N SER A 93 20.00 25.86 34.42
CA SER A 93 20.53 25.66 33.06
C SER A 93 21.59 24.56 32.98
N ILE A 94 22.42 24.42 34.03
CA ILE A 94 23.47 23.40 34.10
C ILE A 94 22.87 22.00 34.29
N ILE A 95 21.85 21.89 35.15
CA ILE A 95 21.15 20.60 35.40
C ILE A 95 20.43 20.14 34.13
N PHE A 96 19.76 21.05 33.41
CA PHE A 96 19.05 20.71 32.18
C PHE A 96 20.01 20.26 31.06
N LEU A 97 21.20 20.88 30.95
CA LEU A 97 22.21 20.49 29.97
C LEU A 97 22.74 19.06 30.23
N THR A 98 22.96 18.69 31.50
CA THR A 98 23.43 17.35 31.85
C THR A 98 22.41 16.25 31.55
N ILE A 99 21.12 16.52 31.70
CA ILE A 99 20.04 15.58 31.36
C ILE A 99 19.92 15.40 29.85
N ILE A 100 20.09 16.47 29.06
CA ILE A 100 20.04 16.38 27.59
C ILE A 100 21.23 15.56 27.06
N VAL A 101 22.44 15.79 27.60
CA VAL A 101 23.63 15.04 27.19
C VAL A 101 23.54 13.56 27.60
N SER A 102 23.05 13.25 28.80
CA SER A 102 22.90 11.86 29.26
C SER A 102 21.78 11.12 28.52
N CYS A 103 20.67 11.80 28.20
CA CYS A 103 19.58 11.23 27.41
C CYS A 103 19.96 11.01 25.93
N GLY A 104 20.79 11.91 25.36
CA GLY A 104 21.27 11.79 23.98
C GLY A 104 22.13 10.55 23.71
N ILE A 105 22.90 10.09 24.70
CA ILE A 105 23.78 8.92 24.54
C ILE A 105 22.99 7.61 24.62
N MET A 106 21.85 7.57 25.31
CA MET A 106 21.08 6.33 25.52
C MET A 106 20.15 5.96 24.35
N MET A 107 19.94 6.86 23.37
CA MET A 107 19.01 6.66 22.25
C MET A 107 19.67 6.16 20.94
N CYS A 108 21.01 6.05 20.88
CA CYS A 108 21.70 5.53 19.70
C CYS A 108 22.18 4.09 19.93
N SER A 109 21.24 3.16 20.14
CA SER A 109 21.50 1.75 19.83
C SER A 109 21.29 1.57 18.33
N PRO A 110 22.34 1.41 17.51
CA PRO A 110 22.15 1.00 16.13
C PRO A 110 21.56 -0.41 16.14
N GLU A 111 20.25 -0.50 15.98
CA GLU A 111 19.60 -1.77 15.68
C GLU A 111 20.30 -2.31 14.43
N LYS A 112 21.06 -3.40 14.61
CA LYS A 112 21.64 -4.13 13.48
C LYS A 112 20.46 -4.46 12.56
N PRO A 113 20.45 -4.00 11.30
CA PRO A 113 19.33 -4.25 10.42
C PRO A 113 19.16 -5.76 10.34
N LYS A 114 18.04 -6.26 10.89
CA LYS A 114 17.68 -7.66 10.74
C LYS A 114 17.65 -7.91 9.24
N THR A 115 18.60 -8.69 8.75
CA THR A 115 18.60 -9.16 7.37
C THR A 115 17.41 -10.11 7.28
N ILE A 116 16.23 -9.54 7.04
CA ILE A 116 15.04 -10.29 6.70
C ILE A 116 15.40 -10.96 5.37
N LYS A 117 15.79 -12.23 5.43
CA LYS A 117 15.89 -13.06 4.24
C LYS A 117 14.49 -13.04 3.64
N GLU A 118 14.34 -12.25 2.58
CA GLU A 118 13.06 -12.02 1.96
C GLU A 118 12.62 -13.32 1.31
N GLU A 119 11.75 -14.06 1.98
CA GLU A 119 11.27 -15.35 1.48
C GLU A 119 10.42 -15.11 0.23
N LEU A 120 10.96 -15.52 -0.91
CA LEU A 120 10.27 -15.53 -2.20
C LEU A 120 9.46 -16.80 -2.31
N THR A 121 8.14 -16.65 -2.25
CA THR A 121 7.23 -17.79 -2.33
C THR A 121 6.78 -18.03 -3.78
N PRO A 122 6.53 -19.28 -4.19
CA PRO A 122 6.01 -19.59 -5.53
C PRO A 122 4.70 -18.86 -5.87
N GLU A 123 3.85 -18.60 -4.87
CA GLU A 123 2.57 -17.91 -5.03
C GLU A 123 2.77 -16.46 -5.49
N LEU A 124 3.82 -15.80 -4.99
CA LEU A 124 4.15 -14.44 -5.42
C LEU A 124 4.57 -14.42 -6.89
N ALA A 125 5.43 -15.38 -7.30
CA ALA A 125 5.83 -15.52 -8.69
C ALA A 125 4.62 -15.79 -9.61
N LEU A 126 3.64 -16.59 -9.14
CA LEU A 126 2.40 -16.86 -9.86
C LEU A 126 1.55 -15.59 -10.07
N VAL A 127 1.37 -14.78 -9.03
CA VAL A 127 0.61 -13.51 -9.12
C VAL A 127 1.26 -12.57 -10.14
N ILE A 128 2.58 -12.44 -10.09
CA ILE A 128 3.32 -11.59 -11.03
C ILE A 128 3.28 -12.15 -12.45
N ALA A 129 3.37 -13.48 -12.61
CA ALA A 129 3.22 -14.14 -13.90
C ALA A 129 1.86 -13.82 -14.54
N ARG A 130 0.76 -13.96 -13.78
CA ARG A 130 -0.59 -13.61 -14.26
C ARG A 130 -0.69 -12.15 -14.68
N GLU A 131 -0.12 -11.22 -13.93
CA GLU A 131 -0.09 -9.80 -14.29
C GLU A 131 0.65 -9.58 -15.62
N LYS A 132 1.86 -10.14 -15.78
CA LYS A 132 2.66 -10.00 -17.01
C LYS A 132 2.01 -10.65 -18.22
N VAL A 133 1.39 -11.83 -18.06
CA VAL A 133 0.66 -12.50 -19.15
C VAL A 133 -0.57 -11.68 -19.53
N ARG A 134 -1.32 -11.19 -18.53
CA ARG A 134 -2.51 -10.36 -18.75
C ARG A 134 -2.20 -9.10 -19.56
N ASP A 135 -1.06 -8.46 -19.31
CA ASP A 135 -0.61 -7.27 -20.05
C ASP A 135 -0.34 -7.53 -21.54
N GLN A 136 -0.19 -8.79 -21.97
CA GLN A 136 0.04 -9.17 -23.37
C GLN A 136 -1.22 -9.63 -24.11
N LEU A 137 -2.36 -9.74 -23.42
CA LEU A 137 -3.62 -10.19 -24.02
C LEU A 137 -4.38 -9.01 -24.65
N LEU A 138 -5.14 -9.28 -25.72
CA LEU A 138 -5.98 -8.27 -26.38
C LEU A 138 -7.09 -7.74 -25.48
N THR A 139 -7.64 -8.59 -24.61
CA THR A 139 -8.71 -8.26 -23.65
C THR A 139 -8.32 -8.68 -22.22
N PRO A 140 -7.40 -7.93 -21.57
CA PRO A 140 -6.85 -8.26 -20.25
C PRO A 140 -7.89 -8.57 -19.16
N SER A 141 -9.02 -7.88 -19.19
CA SER A 141 -10.11 -8.03 -18.21
C SER A 141 -10.88 -9.33 -18.33
N SER A 142 -10.83 -10.01 -19.48
CA SER A 142 -11.49 -11.29 -19.72
C SER A 142 -10.61 -12.51 -19.42
N ALA A 143 -9.36 -12.28 -19.00
CA ALA A 143 -8.37 -13.33 -18.84
C ALA A 143 -8.63 -14.21 -17.60
N GLU A 144 -8.87 -15.49 -17.82
CA GLU A 144 -9.04 -16.51 -16.79
C GLU A 144 -7.88 -17.52 -16.85
N PHE A 145 -7.24 -17.77 -15.71
CA PHE A 145 -6.03 -18.60 -15.63
C PHE A 145 -6.33 -19.97 -15.01
N SER A 146 -5.76 -21.03 -15.57
CA SER A 146 -5.97 -22.40 -15.09
C SER A 146 -4.76 -23.30 -15.32
N ASN A 147 -4.70 -24.44 -14.59
CA ASN A 147 -3.66 -25.46 -14.69
C ASN A 147 -2.23 -24.91 -14.53
N GLU A 148 -2.05 -23.97 -13.60
CA GLU A 148 -0.77 -23.29 -13.43
C GLU A 148 0.18 -24.09 -12.55
N THR A 149 1.42 -24.21 -12.99
CA THR A 149 2.51 -24.86 -12.27
C THR A 149 3.69 -23.91 -12.19
N VAL A 150 4.27 -23.78 -10.99
CA VAL A 150 5.44 -22.94 -10.73
C VAL A 150 6.65 -23.85 -10.47
N TYR A 151 7.70 -23.66 -11.24
CA TYR A 151 8.99 -24.31 -11.07
C TYR A 151 10.00 -23.27 -10.58
N ARG A 152 10.80 -23.62 -9.56
CA ARG A 152 11.95 -22.81 -9.14
C ARG A 152 13.20 -23.37 -9.81
N PHE A 153 14.03 -22.50 -10.38
CA PHE A 153 15.29 -22.94 -10.97
C PHE A 153 16.30 -23.30 -9.88
N THR A 154 17.07 -24.37 -10.09
CA THR A 154 18.05 -24.88 -9.12
C THR A 154 19.34 -24.07 -9.10
N ASP A 155 19.67 -23.38 -10.19
CA ASP A 155 20.87 -22.53 -10.32
C ASP A 155 20.67 -21.14 -9.69
N ASN A 156 19.42 -20.69 -9.52
CA ASN A 156 19.09 -19.39 -8.97
C ASN A 156 17.74 -19.40 -8.23
N GLU A 157 17.78 -19.30 -6.89
CA GLU A 157 16.59 -19.31 -6.04
C GLU A 157 15.61 -18.15 -6.29
N ARG A 158 16.04 -17.11 -7.02
CA ARG A 158 15.22 -15.95 -7.39
C ARG A 158 14.58 -16.09 -8.77
N ARG A 159 14.83 -17.19 -9.47
CA ARG A 159 14.26 -17.47 -10.79
C ARG A 159 13.13 -18.48 -10.69
N PHE A 160 12.05 -18.16 -11.39
CA PHE A 160 10.83 -18.94 -11.43
C PHE A 160 10.38 -19.12 -12.88
N ARG A 161 9.94 -20.32 -13.22
CA ARG A 161 9.23 -20.62 -14.45
C ARG A 161 7.79 -20.92 -14.11
N VAL A 162 6.87 -20.19 -14.72
CA VAL A 162 5.43 -20.43 -14.57
C VAL A 162 4.88 -20.92 -15.90
N ILE A 163 4.16 -22.05 -15.85
CA ILE A 163 3.51 -22.66 -17.01
C ILE A 163 2.03 -22.77 -16.67
N GLY A 164 1.14 -22.42 -17.59
CA GLY A 164 -0.29 -22.56 -17.37
C GLY A 164 -1.09 -22.33 -18.64
N ASN A 165 -2.42 -22.29 -18.51
CA ASN A 165 -3.32 -21.89 -19.57
C ASN A 165 -4.02 -20.59 -19.23
N VAL A 166 -4.33 -19.81 -20.25
CA VAL A 166 -5.14 -18.60 -20.15
C VAL A 166 -6.25 -18.63 -21.19
N ASP A 167 -7.48 -18.45 -20.71
CA ASP A 167 -8.67 -18.27 -21.53
C ASP A 167 -8.93 -16.76 -21.62
N SER A 168 -9.04 -16.22 -22.84
CA SER A 168 -9.33 -14.80 -23.04
C SER A 168 -10.13 -14.58 -24.33
N GLN A 169 -10.94 -13.52 -24.35
CA GLN A 169 -11.72 -13.18 -25.53
C GLN A 169 -10.83 -12.59 -26.64
N ASN A 170 -11.15 -12.86 -27.90
CA ASN A 170 -10.60 -12.07 -29.00
C ASN A 170 -11.50 -10.86 -29.30
N VAL A 171 -11.14 -10.08 -30.33
CA VAL A 171 -11.92 -8.91 -30.78
C VAL A 171 -13.35 -9.24 -31.22
N PHE A 172 -13.66 -10.51 -31.49
CA PHE A 172 -15.00 -11.00 -31.85
C PHE A 172 -15.78 -11.58 -30.67
N GLY A 173 -15.22 -11.51 -29.44
CA GLY A 173 -15.84 -12.06 -28.24
C GLY A 173 -15.74 -13.59 -28.11
N ALA A 174 -15.03 -14.27 -29.02
CA ALA A 174 -14.79 -15.70 -28.90
C ALA A 174 -13.73 -15.97 -27.84
N MET A 175 -14.01 -16.89 -26.91
CA MET A 175 -13.05 -17.34 -25.91
C MET A 175 -12.00 -18.26 -26.56
N LEU A 176 -10.74 -17.87 -26.48
CA LEU A 176 -9.60 -18.64 -26.95
C LEU A 176 -8.75 -19.07 -25.75
N ARG A 177 -8.43 -20.36 -25.71
CA ARG A 177 -7.48 -20.94 -24.76
C ARG A 177 -6.08 -20.90 -25.36
N LYS A 178 -5.12 -20.38 -24.61
CA LYS A 178 -3.70 -20.39 -24.97
C LYS A 178 -2.87 -20.95 -23.83
N THR A 179 -1.78 -21.62 -24.15
CA THR A 179 -0.80 -22.06 -23.17
C THR A 179 0.27 -20.98 -23.04
N PHE A 180 0.67 -20.64 -21.82
CA PHE A 180 1.74 -19.68 -21.57
C PHE A 180 2.89 -20.30 -20.80
N VAL A 181 4.09 -19.82 -21.10
CA VAL A 181 5.33 -20.12 -20.37
C VAL A 181 6.06 -18.80 -20.11
N ILE A 182 6.33 -18.50 -18.85
CA ILE A 182 7.05 -17.28 -18.46
C ILE A 182 8.19 -17.58 -17.49
N ASP A 183 9.37 -17.03 -17.79
CA ASP A 183 10.55 -17.09 -16.95
C ASP A 183 10.75 -15.73 -16.27
N LEU A 184 10.67 -15.72 -14.94
CA LEU A 184 10.72 -14.55 -14.07
C LEU A 184 11.97 -14.58 -13.18
N GLU A 185 12.59 -13.43 -12.95
CA GLU A 185 13.67 -13.25 -11.97
C GLU A 185 13.34 -12.09 -11.03
N TYR A 186 13.38 -12.34 -9.72
CA TYR A 186 13.26 -11.27 -8.73
C TYR A 186 14.58 -10.49 -8.61
N VAL A 187 14.57 -9.24 -9.05
CA VAL A 187 15.74 -8.33 -9.01
C VAL A 187 15.85 -7.59 -7.67
N GLY A 188 14.81 -7.65 -6.85
CA GLY A 188 14.72 -6.89 -5.60
C GLY A 188 14.22 -5.46 -5.82
N PRO A 189 14.04 -4.69 -4.74
CA PRO A 189 13.57 -3.31 -4.81
C PRO A 189 14.58 -2.38 -5.50
N THR A 190 14.21 -1.83 -6.65
CA THR A 190 15.12 -1.04 -7.53
C THR A 190 15.44 0.36 -6.99
N SER A 191 14.85 0.81 -5.88
CA SER A 191 15.26 2.06 -5.22
C SER A 191 14.85 2.12 -3.74
N LYS A 192 15.61 2.90 -2.98
CA LYS A 192 15.47 3.17 -1.53
C LYS A 192 14.13 3.81 -1.11
N LYS A 193 13.16 3.96 -2.03
CA LYS A 193 11.94 4.76 -1.84
C LYS A 193 10.62 3.99 -1.80
N ILE A 194 10.62 2.67 -1.92
CA ILE A 194 9.39 1.88 -1.73
C ILE A 194 9.79 0.62 -0.95
N SER A 195 9.83 0.73 0.38
CA SER A 195 10.35 -0.34 1.24
C SER A 195 9.40 -1.53 1.39
N ASP A 196 8.15 -1.49 0.91
CA ASP A 196 7.12 -2.35 1.51
C ASP A 196 6.24 -3.17 0.55
N SER A 197 6.45 -3.16 -0.78
CA SER A 197 5.60 -3.94 -1.70
C SER A 197 6.40 -4.97 -2.50
N LYS A 198 6.47 -6.20 -1.97
CA LYS A 198 6.92 -7.39 -2.72
C LYS A 198 6.08 -7.66 -3.97
N TYR A 199 4.85 -7.14 -3.96
CA TYR A 199 3.85 -7.25 -5.02
C TYR A 199 4.09 -6.25 -6.15
N TYR A 200 5.13 -5.41 -6.06
CA TYR A 200 5.42 -4.47 -7.13
C TYR A 200 6.05 -5.21 -8.32
N SER A 201 5.33 -5.24 -9.45
CA SER A 201 5.76 -5.92 -10.68
C SER A 201 7.01 -5.31 -11.33
N GLY A 202 7.48 -4.15 -10.86
CA GLY A 202 8.76 -3.57 -11.25
C GLY A 202 10.00 -4.18 -10.57
N ASN A 203 9.81 -4.99 -9.51
CA ASN A 203 10.90 -5.73 -8.85
C ASN A 203 11.17 -7.10 -9.51
N TRP A 204 10.47 -7.38 -10.62
CA TRP A 204 10.52 -8.63 -11.34
C TRP A 204 10.92 -8.39 -12.79
N LYS A 205 11.94 -9.11 -13.23
CA LYS A 205 12.43 -9.09 -14.61
C LYS A 205 11.90 -10.31 -15.36
N VAL A 206 11.32 -10.08 -16.52
CA VAL A 206 10.91 -11.14 -17.44
C VAL A 206 12.11 -11.49 -18.32
N HIS A 207 12.52 -12.76 -18.34
CA HIS A 207 13.57 -13.26 -19.23
C HIS A 207 13.01 -13.79 -20.55
N ALA A 208 11.93 -14.56 -20.45
CA ALA A 208 11.24 -15.13 -21.60
C ALA A 208 9.74 -15.18 -21.31
N LEU A 209 8.93 -14.95 -22.34
CA LEU A 209 7.48 -15.09 -22.30
C LEU A 209 7.02 -15.63 -23.65
N SER A 210 6.37 -16.79 -23.64
CA SER A 210 5.69 -17.40 -24.78
C SER A 210 4.21 -17.58 -24.45
N ILE A 211 3.34 -17.28 -25.41
CA ILE A 211 1.90 -17.51 -25.34
C ILE A 211 1.50 -18.15 -26.67
N GLU A 212 1.20 -19.45 -26.64
CA GLU A 212 0.89 -20.30 -27.79
C GLU A 212 -0.61 -20.59 -27.89
#